data_AF-A0A6C0UHD7-F1
#
_entry.id   AF-A0A6C0UHD7-F1
#
_cell.length_a   1.000
_cell.length_b   1.000
_cell.length_c   1.000
_cell.angle_alpha   90.00
_cell.angle_beta   90.00
_cell.angle_gamma   90.00
#
_symmetry.space_group_name_H-M   'P 1'
#
loop_
_entity.id
_entity.type
_entity.pdbx_description
1 polymer ?
#
loop_
_entity_poly.entity_id
_entity_poly.type
_entity_poly.pdbx_seq_one_letter_code
_entity_poly.pdbx_strand_id
1 'polypeptide(L)'
;MDALITGETDELVGLSIIDNDGVEHVLDVRKSNGEIPGHQQDGYPDDPAKRTGKENEYVSQARRYAKYYVAKEKGYDVLPWDRDTAAMQRVQTAIESLSGEDFEKYFGTYFDQINSRLPNVTAPVPEPDAVGDDEFVLYMLDVYLDESGRIEAVSDIHFLYLDGNRERQVVLGDQPLDQDPDARLQLKPNYLPSLEVAQEFFVYHLRCQIRDCYLLRGEEPPEQYRVIGPGLYDAATRYLYEDRPYRPYQKLHADIPGYSLEFDYGFGEQGKEMAKIAGAVADNK
;
A
#
# COMPACT_ATOMS: atom_id res chain seq x y z
N MET A 1 4.69 -19.18 -0.92
CA MET A 1 5.97 -18.88 -1.58
C MET A 1 7.09 -19.53 -0.80
N ASP A 2 8.03 -20.14 -1.51
CA ASP A 2 9.29 -20.66 -0.95
C ASP A 2 10.43 -20.25 -1.89
N ALA A 3 11.59 -19.88 -1.37
CA ALA A 3 12.70 -19.38 -2.17
C ALA A 3 14.04 -19.99 -1.76
N LEU A 4 14.88 -20.21 -2.76
CA LEU A 4 16.26 -20.63 -2.62
C LEU A 4 17.16 -19.75 -3.50
N ILE A 5 18.22 -19.19 -2.92
CA ILE A 5 19.29 -18.58 -3.71
C ILE A 5 20.12 -19.70 -4.36
N THR A 6 20.19 -19.68 -5.68
CA THR A 6 20.86 -20.72 -6.49
C THR A 6 22.27 -20.32 -6.89
N GLY A 7 22.58 -19.02 -6.88
CA GLY A 7 23.89 -18.50 -7.22
C GLY A 7 23.97 -16.98 -7.06
N GLU A 8 25.19 -16.45 -7.10
CA GLU A 8 25.45 -15.02 -7.04
C GLU A 8 26.67 -14.70 -7.90
N THR A 9 26.55 -13.67 -8.73
CA THR A 9 27.64 -13.08 -9.53
C THR A 9 27.93 -11.67 -9.01
N ASP A 10 28.84 -10.92 -9.65
CA ASP A 10 29.07 -9.52 -9.28
C ASP A 10 27.83 -8.64 -9.50
N GLU A 11 26.96 -8.97 -10.46
CA GLU A 11 25.80 -8.13 -10.84
C GLU A 11 24.44 -8.70 -10.41
N LEU A 12 24.31 -10.02 -10.33
CA LEU A 12 23.03 -10.72 -10.22
C LEU A 12 23.00 -11.69 -9.03
N VAL A 13 21.84 -11.84 -8.41
CA VAL A 13 21.51 -12.93 -7.49
C VAL A 13 20.48 -13.83 -8.17
N GLY A 14 20.79 -15.10 -8.36
CA GLY A 14 19.90 -16.09 -8.95
C GLY A 14 19.05 -16.79 -7.90
N LEU A 15 17.79 -17.05 -8.23
CA LEU A 15 16.81 -17.67 -7.34
C LEU A 15 16.01 -18.77 -8.06
N SER A 16 15.63 -19.78 -7.29
CA SER A 16 14.49 -20.66 -7.56
C SER A 16 13.39 -20.34 -6.55
N ILE A 17 12.18 -20.09 -7.03
CA ILE A 17 11.01 -19.73 -6.22
C ILE A 17 9.87 -20.68 -6.53
N ILE A 18 9.31 -21.34 -5.52
CA ILE A 18 8.07 -22.11 -5.64
C ILE A 18 6.89 -21.22 -5.27
N ASP A 19 5.98 -21.02 -6.22
CA ASP A 19 4.78 -20.24 -5.98
C ASP A 19 3.70 -21.01 -5.21
N ASN A 20 2.57 -20.35 -4.94
CA ASN A 20 1.48 -20.95 -4.17
C ASN A 20 0.67 -22.02 -4.95
N ASP A 21 0.88 -22.16 -6.26
CA ASP A 21 0.32 -23.23 -7.09
C ASP A 21 1.33 -24.39 -7.26
N GLY A 22 2.53 -24.26 -6.67
CA GLY A 22 3.61 -25.25 -6.75
C GLY A 22 4.46 -25.13 -8.00
N VAL A 23 4.35 -24.04 -8.77
CA VAL A 23 5.15 -23.80 -9.98
C VAL A 23 6.50 -23.22 -9.59
N GLU A 24 7.56 -23.79 -10.16
CA GLU A 24 8.91 -23.28 -10.02
C GLU A 24 9.17 -22.11 -10.97
N HIS A 25 9.75 -21.05 -10.42
CA HIS A 25 10.23 -19.89 -11.13
C HIS A 25 11.74 -19.74 -10.93
N VAL A 26 12.50 -19.80 -12.02
CA VAL A 26 13.93 -19.51 -12.03
C VAL A 26 14.15 -18.12 -12.60
N LEU A 27 14.76 -17.24 -11.82
CA LEU A 27 14.98 -15.86 -12.21
C LEU A 27 16.23 -15.29 -11.55
N ASP A 28 16.73 -14.20 -12.12
CA ASP A 28 17.82 -13.41 -11.54
C ASP A 28 17.30 -12.04 -11.10
N VAL A 29 17.88 -11.48 -10.04
CA VAL A 29 17.64 -10.11 -9.59
C VAL A 29 18.94 -9.32 -9.68
N ARG A 30 18.91 -8.18 -10.37
CA ARG A 30 20.03 -7.25 -10.48
C ARG A 30 20.22 -6.49 -9.16
N LYS A 31 21.43 -6.55 -8.61
CA LYS A 31 21.77 -5.97 -7.30
C LYS A 31 21.60 -4.45 -7.22
N SER A 32 21.77 -3.76 -8.35
CA SER A 32 21.80 -2.29 -8.39
C SER A 32 20.43 -1.61 -8.40
N ASN A 33 19.36 -2.33 -8.76
CA ASN A 33 18.03 -1.73 -8.96
C ASN A 33 16.86 -2.74 -8.90
N GLY A 34 17.14 -4.02 -8.63
CA GLY A 34 16.12 -5.06 -8.59
C GLY A 34 15.51 -5.43 -9.93
N GLU A 35 16.09 -5.03 -11.06
CA GLU A 35 15.66 -5.47 -12.38
C GLU A 35 15.74 -7.01 -12.48
N ILE A 36 14.79 -7.62 -13.18
CA ILE A 36 14.77 -9.07 -13.42
C ILE A 36 15.02 -9.29 -14.92
N PRO A 37 16.28 -9.55 -15.34
CA PRO A 37 16.65 -9.65 -16.76
C PRO A 37 16.11 -10.91 -17.43
N GLY A 38 15.81 -11.95 -16.64
CA GLY A 38 15.26 -13.22 -17.11
C GLY A 38 14.35 -13.84 -16.07
N HIS A 39 13.27 -14.48 -16.53
CA HIS A 39 12.33 -15.21 -15.70
C HIS A 39 11.80 -16.39 -16.49
N GLN A 40 12.14 -17.60 -16.05
CA GLN A 40 11.70 -18.86 -16.63
C GLN A 40 10.77 -19.59 -15.67
N GLN A 41 9.75 -20.24 -16.23
CA GLN A 41 8.81 -21.12 -15.56
C GLN A 41 8.09 -21.97 -16.63
N ASP A 42 7.64 -23.18 -16.29
CA ASP A 42 6.96 -24.08 -17.22
C ASP A 42 5.50 -24.40 -16.83
N GLY A 43 4.98 -23.79 -15.75
CA GLY A 43 3.63 -24.04 -15.24
C GLY A 43 2.52 -23.23 -15.89
N TYR A 44 2.87 -22.10 -16.52
CA TYR A 44 1.96 -21.13 -17.13
C TYR A 44 2.39 -20.82 -18.58
N PRO A 45 1.49 -20.37 -19.46
CA PRO A 45 1.86 -19.96 -20.81
C PRO A 45 2.98 -18.89 -20.84
N ASP A 46 3.91 -18.96 -21.81
CA ASP A 46 4.98 -17.95 -21.95
C ASP A 46 4.43 -16.57 -22.37
N ASP A 47 3.44 -16.58 -23.25
CA ASP A 47 2.74 -15.39 -23.72
C ASP A 47 1.77 -14.89 -22.64
N PRO A 48 2.00 -13.70 -22.04
CA PRO A 48 1.14 -13.16 -20.98
C PRO A 48 -0.32 -13.01 -21.39
N ALA A 49 -0.60 -12.80 -22.69
CA ALA A 49 -1.96 -12.69 -23.22
C ALA A 49 -2.73 -14.02 -23.20
N LYS A 50 -2.03 -15.15 -23.01
CA LYS A 50 -2.63 -16.49 -22.90
C LYS A 50 -2.82 -16.95 -21.45
N ARG A 51 -2.29 -16.20 -20.47
CA ARG A 51 -2.45 -16.47 -19.04
C ARG A 51 -3.78 -15.93 -18.53
N THR A 52 -4.40 -16.65 -17.61
CA THR A 52 -5.50 -16.14 -16.76
C THR A 52 -5.01 -15.03 -15.83
N GLY A 53 -5.93 -14.25 -15.23
CA GLY A 53 -5.56 -13.27 -14.21
C GLY A 53 -4.81 -13.88 -13.02
N LYS A 54 -5.22 -15.09 -12.61
CA LYS A 54 -4.58 -15.86 -11.53
C LYS A 54 -3.13 -16.18 -11.84
N GLU A 55 -2.88 -16.78 -13.00
CA GLU A 55 -1.53 -17.16 -13.46
C GLU A 55 -0.63 -15.93 -13.65
N ASN A 56 -1.17 -14.86 -14.23
CA ASN A 56 -0.45 -13.58 -14.35
C ASN A 56 -0.07 -13.01 -12.98
N GLU A 57 -0.95 -13.11 -11.99
CA GLU A 57 -0.66 -12.64 -10.65
C GLU A 57 0.39 -13.53 -9.96
N TYR A 58 0.35 -14.87 -10.11
CA TYR A 58 1.40 -15.72 -9.53
C TYR A 58 2.80 -15.43 -10.08
N VAL A 59 2.93 -15.25 -11.41
CA VAL A 59 4.19 -14.78 -12.03
C VAL A 59 4.62 -13.42 -11.44
N SER A 60 3.67 -12.51 -11.22
CA SER A 60 3.95 -11.20 -10.62
C SER A 60 4.36 -11.29 -9.15
N GLN A 61 3.71 -12.14 -8.37
CA GLN A 61 4.04 -12.37 -6.97
C GLN A 61 5.42 -13.00 -6.82
N ALA A 62 5.79 -13.98 -7.66
CA ALA A 62 7.13 -14.58 -7.67
C ALA A 62 8.23 -13.52 -7.89
N ARG A 63 8.01 -12.56 -8.81
CA ARG A 63 8.93 -11.44 -9.06
C ARG A 63 9.03 -10.49 -7.86
N ARG A 64 7.92 -10.17 -7.19
CA ARG A 64 7.94 -9.32 -5.98
C ARG A 64 8.61 -10.04 -4.80
N TYR A 65 8.32 -11.33 -4.64
CA TYR A 65 8.90 -12.17 -3.61
C TYR A 65 10.41 -12.33 -3.81
N ALA A 66 10.89 -12.48 -5.05
CA ALA A 66 12.31 -12.51 -5.38
C ALA A 66 13.06 -11.27 -4.88
N LYS A 67 12.57 -10.07 -5.22
CA LYS A 67 13.18 -8.81 -4.80
C LYS A 67 13.23 -8.69 -3.28
N TYR A 68 12.12 -9.03 -2.62
CA TYR A 68 12.06 -9.05 -1.17
C TYR A 68 13.07 -10.02 -0.56
N TYR A 69 13.14 -11.25 -1.07
CA TYR A 69 14.01 -12.28 -0.53
C TYR A 69 15.48 -11.90 -0.71
N VAL A 70 15.86 -11.30 -1.86
CA VAL A 70 17.20 -10.77 -2.07
C VAL A 70 17.51 -9.61 -1.12
N ALA A 71 16.62 -8.64 -0.97
CA ALA A 71 16.81 -7.55 -0.04
C ALA A 71 16.98 -8.05 1.40
N LYS A 72 16.15 -9.00 1.83
CA LYS A 72 16.18 -9.58 3.16
C LYS A 72 17.45 -10.40 3.44
N GLU A 73 17.80 -11.32 2.54
CA GLU A 73 18.88 -12.29 2.78
C GLU A 73 20.26 -11.75 2.41
N LYS A 74 20.34 -10.73 1.55
CA LYS A 74 21.61 -10.16 1.04
C LYS A 74 21.82 -8.69 1.35
N GLY A 75 20.78 -7.96 1.76
CA GLY A 75 20.86 -6.54 2.09
C GLY A 75 21.02 -5.61 0.88
N TYR A 76 20.75 -6.10 -0.34
CA TYR A 76 20.76 -5.23 -1.52
C TYR A 76 19.50 -4.37 -1.58
N ASP A 77 19.66 -3.10 -1.97
CA ASP A 77 18.58 -2.16 -2.17
C ASP A 77 17.88 -2.41 -3.52
N VAL A 78 17.00 -3.42 -3.53
CA VAL A 78 16.28 -3.89 -4.72
C VAL A 78 14.75 -3.82 -4.55
N LEU A 79 14.30 -3.41 -3.37
CA LEU A 79 12.89 -3.22 -3.05
C LEU A 79 12.49 -1.78 -3.36
N PRO A 80 11.36 -1.55 -4.05
CA PRO A 80 10.77 -0.23 -4.09
C PRO A 80 10.51 0.26 -2.66
N TRP A 81 10.82 1.53 -2.36
CA TRP A 81 10.60 2.13 -1.04
C TRP A 81 9.15 1.98 -0.57
N ASP A 82 8.19 2.08 -1.50
CA ASP A 82 6.74 1.95 -1.23
C ASP A 82 6.29 0.49 -0.99
N ARG A 83 7.25 -0.43 -0.91
CA ARG A 83 7.06 -1.85 -0.58
C ARG A 83 7.94 -2.31 0.59
N ASP A 84 8.73 -1.42 1.19
CA ASP A 84 9.52 -1.74 2.39
C ASP A 84 8.62 -1.74 3.65
N THR A 85 8.21 -2.93 4.07
CA THR A 85 7.39 -3.11 5.27
C THR A 85 8.11 -2.70 6.55
N ALA A 86 9.44 -2.78 6.59
CA ALA A 86 10.21 -2.36 7.76
C ALA A 86 10.24 -0.84 7.87
N ALA A 87 10.40 -0.12 6.76
CA ALA A 87 10.28 1.34 6.73
C ALA A 87 8.88 1.82 7.13
N MET A 88 7.83 1.20 6.57
CA MET A 88 6.44 1.48 6.97
C MET A 88 6.21 1.26 8.46
N GLN A 89 6.78 0.20 9.05
CA GLN A 89 6.66 -0.06 10.48
C GLN A 89 7.40 0.98 11.34
N ARG A 90 8.57 1.46 10.90
CA ARG A 90 9.24 2.58 11.58
C ARG A 90 8.39 3.85 11.55
N VAL A 91 7.75 4.14 10.41
CA VAL A 91 6.83 5.28 10.29
C VAL A 91 5.62 5.12 11.20
N GLN A 92 5.04 3.92 11.32
CA GLN A 92 3.96 3.65 12.28
C GLN A 92 4.39 4.00 13.70
N THR A 93 5.53 3.46 14.15
CA THR A 93 6.04 3.75 15.50
C THR A 93 6.33 5.23 15.70
N ALA A 94 6.88 5.91 14.69
CA ALA A 94 7.14 7.33 14.75
C ALA A 94 5.84 8.12 14.93
N ILE A 95 4.80 7.84 14.14
CA ILE A 95 3.48 8.48 14.24
C ILE A 95 2.82 8.20 15.61
N GLU A 96 2.83 6.95 16.07
CA GLU A 96 2.28 6.56 17.39
C GLU A 96 2.95 7.31 18.55
N SER A 97 4.24 7.65 18.40
CA SER A 97 5.02 8.30 19.46
C SER A 97 4.86 9.82 19.54
N LEU A 98 4.20 10.45 18.56
CA LEU A 98 4.04 11.91 18.52
C LEU A 98 3.12 12.42 19.62
N SER A 99 3.46 13.59 20.16
CA SER A 99 2.51 14.40 20.90
C SER A 99 1.40 14.90 19.97
N GLY A 100 0.25 15.29 20.51
CA GLY A 100 -0.83 15.88 19.70
C GLY A 100 -0.39 17.15 18.96
N GLU A 101 0.49 17.95 19.57
CA GLU A 101 1.08 19.15 18.95
C GLU A 101 1.99 18.80 17.77
N ASP A 102 2.87 17.80 17.94
CA ASP A 102 3.75 17.36 16.85
C ASP A 102 2.96 16.67 15.73
N PHE A 103 1.94 15.89 16.08
CA PHE A 103 1.05 15.29 15.10
C PHE A 103 0.33 16.35 14.29
N GLU A 104 -0.27 17.36 14.93
CA GLU A 104 -0.91 18.49 14.24
C GLU A 104 0.09 19.22 13.34
N LYS A 105 1.31 19.46 13.82
CA LYS A 105 2.36 20.12 13.05
C LYS A 105 2.70 19.39 11.75
N TYR A 106 2.85 18.06 11.79
CA TYR A 106 3.22 17.29 10.60
C TYR A 106 2.02 16.90 9.74
N PHE A 107 0.87 16.61 10.34
CA PHE A 107 -0.24 15.96 9.67
C PHE A 107 -1.53 16.78 9.63
N GLY A 108 -1.59 17.94 10.28
CA GLY A 108 -2.78 18.79 10.34
C GLY A 108 -3.30 19.18 8.96
N THR A 109 -2.40 19.62 8.06
CA THR A 109 -2.75 19.93 6.67
C THR A 109 -3.32 18.71 5.93
N TYR A 110 -2.74 17.52 6.14
CA TYR A 110 -3.26 16.30 5.53
C TYR A 110 -4.62 15.90 6.11
N PHE A 111 -4.80 16.02 7.43
CA PHE A 111 -6.07 15.81 8.11
C PHE A 111 -7.18 16.71 7.55
N ASP A 112 -6.91 17.99 7.37
CA ASP A 112 -7.85 18.95 6.75
C ASP A 112 -8.13 18.58 5.30
N GLN A 113 -7.10 18.14 4.54
CA GLN A 113 -7.29 17.67 3.16
C GLN A 113 -8.18 16.42 3.10
N ILE A 114 -7.97 15.42 3.96
CA ILE A 114 -8.82 14.20 4.01
C ILE A 114 -10.29 14.58 4.25
N ASN A 115 -10.54 15.55 5.13
CA ASN A 115 -11.89 16.02 5.48
C ASN A 115 -12.44 17.11 4.54
N SER A 116 -11.70 17.52 3.50
CA SER A 116 -12.02 18.68 2.65
C SER A 116 -13.37 18.61 1.91
N ARG A 117 -13.93 17.41 1.72
CA ARG A 117 -15.26 17.23 1.12
C ARG A 117 -16.42 17.45 2.10
N LEU A 118 -16.15 17.79 3.36
CA LEU A 118 -17.18 18.19 4.31
C LEU A 118 -17.60 19.66 4.07
N PRO A 119 -18.89 20.01 4.23
CA PRO A 119 -19.41 21.35 3.89
C PRO A 119 -18.75 22.57 4.56
N ASN A 120 -17.93 22.38 5.59
CA ASN A 120 -17.31 23.46 6.38
C ASN A 120 -15.78 23.33 6.50
N VAL A 121 -15.16 22.50 5.67
CA VAL A 121 -13.70 22.34 5.64
C VAL A 121 -13.20 22.92 4.32
N THR A 122 -12.33 23.93 4.39
CA THR A 122 -11.67 24.46 3.20
C THR A 122 -10.51 23.53 2.85
N ALA A 123 -10.49 22.99 1.64
CA ALA A 123 -9.37 22.19 1.15
C ALA A 123 -8.05 23.00 1.23
N PRO A 124 -7.03 22.52 1.94
CA PRO A 124 -5.72 23.18 1.97
C PRO A 124 -5.08 23.28 0.59
N VAL A 125 -5.24 22.24 -0.23
CA VAL A 125 -4.83 22.21 -1.64
C VAL A 125 -6.06 21.91 -2.50
N PRO A 126 -6.38 22.75 -3.51
CA PRO A 126 -7.52 22.51 -4.37
C PRO A 126 -7.35 21.19 -5.14
N GLU A 127 -8.41 20.38 -5.19
CA GLU A 127 -8.44 19.19 -6.06
C GLU A 127 -8.23 19.64 -7.53
N PRO A 128 -7.55 18.82 -8.37
CA PRO A 128 -7.43 19.11 -9.80
C PRO A 128 -8.81 19.27 -10.47
N ASP A 129 -8.96 20.22 -11.40
CA ASP A 129 -10.23 20.52 -12.09
C ASP A 129 -10.91 19.31 -12.76
N ALA A 130 -10.14 18.27 -13.10
CA ALA A 130 -10.63 17.03 -13.69
C ALA A 130 -11.38 16.13 -12.70
N VAL A 131 -11.24 16.36 -11.39
CA VAL A 131 -11.90 15.60 -10.34
C VAL A 131 -13.26 16.22 -10.04
N GLY A 132 -14.33 15.53 -10.44
CA GLY A 132 -15.68 15.85 -10.00
C GLY A 132 -16.00 15.32 -8.60
N ASP A 133 -17.12 15.75 -8.03
CA ASP A 133 -17.55 15.40 -6.66
C ASP A 133 -17.62 13.87 -6.41
N ASP A 134 -18.03 13.11 -7.43
CA ASP A 134 -18.17 11.65 -7.37
C ASP A 134 -16.99 10.89 -8.02
N GLU A 135 -15.98 11.61 -8.53
CA GLU A 135 -14.84 10.99 -9.19
C GLU A 135 -13.79 10.50 -8.19
N PHE A 136 -13.03 9.50 -8.64
CA PHE A 136 -11.96 8.92 -7.84
C PHE A 136 -10.81 9.91 -7.70
N VAL A 137 -10.45 10.21 -6.45
CA VAL A 137 -9.22 10.88 -6.07
C VAL A 137 -8.62 10.23 -4.82
N LEU A 138 -7.30 10.20 -4.78
CA LEU A 138 -6.49 9.76 -3.67
C LEU A 138 -5.59 10.91 -3.27
N TYR A 139 -5.62 11.27 -2.00
CA TYR A 139 -4.68 12.17 -1.36
C TYR A 139 -3.52 11.35 -0.85
N MET A 140 -2.30 11.77 -1.18
CA MET A 140 -1.10 11.08 -0.74
C MET A 140 -0.16 12.05 -0.02
N LEU A 141 0.52 11.55 1.00
CA LEU A 141 1.49 12.29 1.79
C LEU A 141 2.71 11.40 2.04
N ASP A 142 3.87 11.87 1.63
CA ASP A 142 5.15 11.21 1.88
C ASP A 142 5.66 11.56 3.27
N VAL A 143 6.22 10.56 3.96
CA VAL A 143 6.75 10.69 5.32
C VAL A 143 8.22 10.27 5.31
N TYR A 144 9.07 11.14 5.85
CA TYR A 144 10.52 10.96 5.92
C TYR A 144 10.97 10.86 7.37
N LEU A 145 11.81 9.88 7.68
CA LEU A 145 12.41 9.70 8.99
C LEU A 145 13.86 10.19 9.02
N ASP A 146 14.27 10.78 10.13
CA ASP A 146 15.68 11.05 10.42
C ASP A 146 16.42 9.75 10.77
N GLU A 147 17.75 9.82 10.89
CA GLU A 147 18.59 8.67 11.27
C GLU A 147 18.22 8.05 12.64
N SER A 148 17.49 8.78 13.50
CA SER A 148 17.01 8.30 14.80
C SER A 148 15.63 7.66 14.73
N GLY A 149 14.99 7.61 13.55
CA GLY A 149 13.66 7.06 13.34
C GLY A 149 12.53 8.00 13.76
N ARG A 150 12.79 9.31 13.91
CA ARG A 150 11.76 10.33 14.18
C ARG A 150 11.33 11.00 12.87
N ILE A 151 10.12 11.55 12.82
CA ILE A 151 9.66 12.27 11.63
C ILE A 151 10.50 13.53 11.42
N GLU A 152 11.26 13.53 10.33
CA GLU A 152 12.05 14.68 9.88
C GLU A 152 11.17 15.66 9.11
N ALA A 153 10.41 15.14 8.15
CA ALA A 153 9.57 15.94 7.27
C ALA A 153 8.41 15.13 6.69
N VAL A 154 7.45 15.85 6.12
CA VAL A 154 6.41 15.31 5.23
C VAL A 154 6.38 16.13 3.95
N SER A 155 5.91 15.55 2.85
CA SER A 155 5.63 16.31 1.62
C SER A 155 4.42 17.21 1.75
N ASP A 156 4.22 18.07 0.75
CA ASP A 156 2.89 18.60 0.46
C ASP A 156 1.98 17.48 -0.10
N ILE A 157 0.69 17.81 -0.26
CA ILE A 157 -0.32 16.89 -0.78
C ILE A 157 -0.02 16.50 -2.22
N HIS A 158 0.09 15.21 -2.49
CA HIS A 158 0.02 14.69 -3.85
C HIS A 158 -1.39 14.18 -4.15
N PHE A 159 -1.77 14.22 -5.43
CA PHE A 159 -3.03 13.67 -5.92
C PHE A 159 -2.77 12.51 -6.88
N LEU A 160 -3.56 11.45 -6.74
CA LEU A 160 -3.73 10.44 -7.77
C LEU A 160 -5.22 10.39 -8.12
N TYR A 161 -5.54 10.60 -9.39
CA TYR A 161 -6.92 10.61 -9.87
C TYR A 161 -7.02 9.96 -11.26
N LEU A 162 -8.25 9.76 -11.72
CA LEU A 162 -8.53 9.34 -13.09
C LEU A 162 -9.04 10.56 -13.87
N ASP A 163 -8.45 10.84 -15.02
CA ASP A 163 -8.97 11.90 -15.89
C ASP A 163 -10.26 11.45 -16.63
N GLY A 164 -10.79 12.32 -17.49
CA GLY A 164 -12.00 12.03 -18.29
C GLY A 164 -11.87 10.82 -19.22
N ASN A 165 -10.66 10.36 -19.53
CA ASN A 165 -10.41 9.14 -20.30
C ASN A 165 -10.18 7.90 -19.41
N ARG A 166 -10.35 8.05 -18.10
CA ARG A 166 -10.04 7.06 -17.06
C ARG A 166 -8.55 6.69 -17.02
N GLU A 167 -7.67 7.58 -17.48
CA GLU A 167 -6.24 7.39 -17.38
C GLU A 167 -5.74 7.92 -16.03
N ARG A 168 -4.78 7.20 -15.44
CA ARG A 168 -4.22 7.55 -14.14
C ARG A 168 -3.33 8.79 -14.27
N GLN A 169 -3.69 9.83 -13.53
CA GLN A 169 -2.89 11.03 -13.38
C GLN A 169 -2.28 11.10 -11.98
N VAL A 170 -1.07 11.64 -11.89
CA VAL A 170 -0.37 11.91 -10.63
C VAL A 170 0.11 13.35 -10.64
N VAL A 171 -0.26 14.11 -9.61
CA VAL A 171 0.22 15.47 -9.38
C VAL A 171 0.97 15.47 -8.06
N LEU A 172 2.25 15.81 -8.11
CA LEU A 172 3.08 15.87 -6.91
C LEU A 172 3.06 17.29 -6.34
N GLY A 173 2.66 17.44 -5.07
CA GLY A 173 3.08 18.57 -4.25
C GLY A 173 4.59 18.61 -4.01
N ASP A 174 5.04 19.69 -3.37
CA ASP A 174 6.44 19.93 -3.04
C ASP A 174 7.00 18.81 -2.14
N GLN A 175 8.24 18.41 -2.44
CA GLN A 175 8.99 17.41 -1.68
C GLN A 175 10.08 18.11 -0.87
N PRO A 176 10.16 17.87 0.45
CA PRO A 176 11.10 18.58 1.32
C PRO A 176 12.54 18.10 1.16
N LEU A 177 12.74 16.87 0.69
CA LEU A 177 14.03 16.19 0.63
C LEU A 177 14.23 15.52 -0.74
N ASP A 178 15.48 15.50 -1.20
CA ASP A 178 15.91 14.83 -2.44
C ASP A 178 16.33 13.37 -2.16
N GLN A 179 15.41 12.62 -1.56
CA GLN A 179 15.55 11.20 -1.26
C GLN A 179 14.19 10.49 -1.31
N ASP A 180 14.18 9.16 -1.38
CA ASP A 180 12.95 8.39 -1.28
C ASP A 180 12.36 8.50 0.15
N PRO A 181 11.03 8.59 0.29
CA PRO A 181 10.37 8.59 1.60
C PRO A 181 10.36 7.19 2.24
N ASP A 182 10.24 7.13 3.57
CA ASP A 182 10.11 5.87 4.31
C ASP A 182 8.71 5.26 4.19
N ALA A 183 7.69 6.08 3.98
CA ALA A 183 6.34 5.62 3.68
C ALA A 183 5.52 6.71 2.98
N ARG A 184 4.41 6.28 2.36
CA ARG A 184 3.39 7.15 1.79
C ARG A 184 2.03 6.79 2.36
N LEU A 185 1.39 7.73 3.06
CA LEU A 185 -0.03 7.64 3.34
C LEU A 185 -0.79 7.87 2.04
N GLN A 186 -1.87 7.13 1.82
CA GLN A 186 -2.62 7.21 0.57
C GLN A 186 -4.09 6.88 0.80
N LEU A 187 -4.89 7.93 0.97
CA LEU A 187 -6.27 7.86 1.43
C LEU A 187 -7.20 8.56 0.45
N LYS A 188 -8.41 8.01 0.32
CA LYS A 188 -9.51 8.76 -0.30
C LYS A 188 -9.97 9.87 0.65
N PRO A 189 -10.68 10.90 0.16
CA PRO A 189 -11.46 11.77 1.02
C PRO A 189 -12.29 10.93 2.00
N ASN A 190 -12.19 11.24 3.28
CA ASN A 190 -12.82 10.47 4.35
C ASN A 190 -13.19 11.39 5.52
N TYR A 191 -14.13 10.95 6.36
CA TYR A 191 -14.45 11.64 7.60
C TYR A 191 -13.59 11.10 8.75
N LEU A 192 -12.78 11.97 9.35
CA LEU A 192 -12.04 11.69 10.59
C LEU A 192 -12.45 12.74 11.64
N PRO A 193 -13.00 12.34 12.79
CA PRO A 193 -13.68 13.25 13.71
C PRO A 193 -12.73 14.15 14.52
N SER A 194 -11.45 13.80 14.65
CA SER A 194 -10.45 14.57 15.39
C SER A 194 -9.04 14.20 14.94
N LEU A 195 -8.06 15.04 15.30
CA LEU A 195 -6.63 14.75 15.10
C LEU A 195 -6.19 13.49 15.85
N GLU A 196 -6.71 13.25 17.06
CA GLU A 196 -6.42 12.04 17.84
C GLU A 196 -6.87 10.78 17.09
N VAL A 197 -8.11 10.75 16.59
CA VAL A 197 -8.62 9.62 15.79
C VAL A 197 -7.87 9.52 14.46
N ALA A 198 -7.43 10.63 13.87
CA ALA A 198 -6.62 10.61 12.66
C ALA A 198 -5.24 10.00 12.87
N GLN A 199 -4.59 10.28 14.00
CA GLN A 199 -3.30 9.68 14.38
C GLN A 199 -3.43 8.16 14.46
N GLU A 200 -4.43 7.66 15.18
CA GLU A 200 -4.72 6.22 15.25
C GLU A 200 -5.07 5.63 13.88
N PHE A 201 -5.83 6.36 13.05
CA PHE A 201 -6.20 5.91 11.73
C PHE A 201 -5.01 5.80 10.77
N PHE A 202 -4.08 6.76 10.80
CA PHE A 202 -2.91 6.72 9.91
C PHE A 202 -1.99 5.55 10.24
N VAL A 203 -1.86 5.22 11.52
CA VAL A 203 -1.19 3.99 11.98
C VAL A 203 -1.93 2.75 11.49
N TYR A 204 -3.26 2.70 11.62
CA TYR A 204 -4.08 1.60 11.11
C TYR A 204 -4.01 1.44 9.59
N HIS A 205 -3.94 2.55 8.86
CA HIS A 205 -3.82 2.58 7.39
C HIS A 205 -2.48 2.00 6.95
N LEU A 206 -1.36 2.40 7.58
CA LEU A 206 -0.05 1.80 7.33
C LEU A 206 -0.04 0.30 7.64
N ARG A 207 -0.82 -0.15 8.63
CA ARG A 207 -0.97 -1.58 8.96
C ARG A 207 -1.66 -2.33 7.82
N CYS A 208 -2.67 -1.72 7.20
CA CYS A 208 -3.31 -2.22 5.99
C CYS A 208 -2.36 -2.21 4.78
N GLN A 209 -1.47 -1.22 4.66
CA GLN A 209 -0.45 -1.21 3.61
C GLN A 209 0.59 -2.32 3.79
N ILE A 210 1.04 -2.57 5.03
CA ILE A 210 1.94 -3.70 5.34
C ILE A 210 1.27 -5.03 5.01
N ARG A 211 0.01 -5.23 5.39
CA ARG A 211 -0.80 -6.39 4.98
C ARG A 211 -0.75 -6.60 3.47
N ASP A 212 -0.98 -5.54 2.72
CA ASP A 212 -1.00 -5.60 1.26
C ASP A 212 0.37 -5.98 0.69
N CYS A 213 1.48 -5.52 1.27
CA CYS A 213 2.82 -5.95 0.87
C CYS A 213 3.06 -7.47 1.04
N TYR A 214 2.48 -8.11 2.07
CA TYR A 214 2.53 -9.58 2.20
C TYR A 214 1.67 -10.26 1.12
N LEU A 215 0.42 -9.83 0.97
CA LEU A 215 -0.51 -10.42 0.00
C LEU A 215 -0.01 -10.27 -1.44
N LEU A 216 0.57 -9.13 -1.81
CA LEU A 216 1.16 -8.89 -3.13
C LEU A 216 2.40 -9.72 -3.41
N ARG A 217 3.05 -10.26 -2.37
CA ARG A 217 4.13 -11.23 -2.47
C ARG A 217 3.64 -12.67 -2.43
N GLY A 218 2.33 -12.91 -2.33
CA GLY A 218 1.78 -14.25 -2.21
C GLY A 218 2.04 -14.90 -0.85
N GLU A 219 2.18 -14.09 0.20
CA GLU A 219 2.36 -14.57 1.57
C GLU A 219 1.12 -14.30 2.42
N GLU A 220 0.86 -15.19 3.36
CA GLU A 220 -0.10 -14.91 4.43
C GLU A 220 0.55 -13.92 5.42
N PRO A 221 -0.06 -12.74 5.66
CA PRO A 221 0.44 -11.81 6.66
C PRO A 221 0.53 -12.45 8.06
N PRO A 222 1.50 -12.05 8.90
CA PRO A 222 1.45 -12.31 10.34
C PRO A 222 0.12 -11.83 10.95
N GLU A 223 -0.34 -12.48 12.03
CA GLU A 223 -1.65 -12.22 12.65
C GLU A 223 -1.90 -10.73 12.94
N GLN A 224 -0.87 -10.05 13.46
CA GLN A 224 -0.95 -8.62 13.73
C GLN A 224 -1.21 -7.76 12.50
N TYR A 225 -1.05 -8.24 11.26
CA TYR A 225 -1.35 -7.48 10.04
C TYR A 225 -2.63 -7.96 9.35
N ARG A 226 -3.36 -8.93 9.90
CA ARG A 226 -4.59 -9.46 9.30
C ARG A 226 -5.80 -8.58 9.62
N VAL A 227 -5.81 -7.38 9.06
CA VAL A 227 -6.86 -6.38 9.24
C VAL A 227 -7.68 -6.14 7.98
N ILE A 228 -8.91 -5.68 8.12
CA ILE A 228 -9.79 -5.23 7.02
C ILE A 228 -9.73 -3.72 6.91
N GLY A 229 -9.53 -3.22 5.68
CA GLY A 229 -9.50 -1.79 5.41
C GLY A 229 -8.66 -1.44 4.19
N PRO A 230 -8.88 -0.28 3.57
CA PRO A 230 -8.07 0.18 2.46
C PRO A 230 -6.61 0.30 2.88
N GLY A 231 -5.70 -0.20 2.04
CA GLY A 231 -4.25 -0.07 2.23
C GLY A 231 -3.64 0.55 0.98
N LEU A 232 -2.80 -0.21 0.27
CA LEU A 232 -2.16 0.24 -0.97
C LEU A 232 -3.17 0.33 -2.12
N TYR A 233 -3.09 1.39 -2.93
CA TYR A 233 -4.02 1.62 -4.03
C TYR A 233 -3.82 0.57 -5.12
N ASP A 234 -2.56 0.31 -5.51
CA ASP A 234 -2.23 -0.77 -6.45
C ASP A 234 -2.78 -2.11 -5.97
N ALA A 235 -2.65 -2.44 -4.68
CA ALA A 235 -3.20 -3.67 -4.12
C ALA A 235 -4.73 -3.71 -4.22
N ALA A 236 -5.41 -2.65 -3.78
CA ALA A 236 -6.86 -2.54 -3.85
C ALA A 236 -7.37 -2.73 -5.30
N THR A 237 -6.69 -2.17 -6.31
CA THR A 237 -7.08 -2.38 -7.72
C THR A 237 -6.95 -3.84 -8.16
N ARG A 238 -5.96 -4.58 -7.65
CA ARG A 238 -5.77 -6.00 -7.95
C ARG A 238 -6.86 -6.86 -7.30
N TYR A 239 -7.28 -6.50 -6.10
CA TYR A 239 -8.32 -7.22 -5.35
C TYR A 239 -9.72 -7.11 -5.97
N LEU A 240 -9.95 -6.18 -6.91
CA LEU A 240 -11.22 -6.03 -7.61
C LEU A 240 -11.45 -7.09 -8.68
N TYR A 241 -10.40 -7.74 -9.17
CA TYR A 241 -10.51 -8.72 -10.25
C TYR A 241 -10.75 -10.12 -9.68
N GLU A 242 -11.96 -10.66 -9.89
CA GLU A 242 -12.38 -11.97 -9.37
C GLU A 242 -11.55 -13.15 -9.90
N ASP A 243 -10.90 -12.97 -11.05
CA ASP A 243 -10.04 -13.99 -11.65
C ASP A 243 -8.63 -14.03 -11.05
N ARG A 244 -8.34 -13.21 -10.02
CA ARG A 244 -7.07 -13.17 -9.29
C ARG A 244 -7.17 -13.86 -7.93
N PRO A 245 -6.05 -14.30 -7.32
CA PRO A 245 -6.06 -15.11 -6.10
C PRO A 245 -6.25 -14.28 -4.82
N TYR A 246 -7.06 -13.22 -4.87
CA TYR A 246 -7.25 -12.31 -3.76
C TYR A 246 -8.68 -12.32 -3.24
N ARG A 247 -8.82 -12.09 -1.94
CA ARG A 247 -10.09 -11.72 -1.31
C ARG A 247 -10.16 -10.19 -1.22
N PRO A 248 -11.36 -9.61 -1.02
CA PRO A 248 -11.51 -8.16 -1.00
C PRO A 248 -11.14 -7.54 0.35
N TYR A 249 -9.86 -7.63 0.76
CA TYR A 249 -9.36 -7.15 2.07
C TYR A 249 -9.58 -5.65 2.32
N GLN A 250 -9.71 -4.87 1.24
CA GLN A 250 -9.97 -3.44 1.26
C GLN A 250 -11.42 -3.08 1.59
N LYS A 251 -12.36 -4.01 1.40
CA LYS A 251 -13.79 -3.75 1.61
C LYS A 251 -14.12 -3.83 3.09
N LEU A 252 -14.59 -2.73 3.67
CA LEU A 252 -14.86 -2.60 5.11
C LEU A 252 -15.88 -3.63 5.63
N HIS A 253 -16.75 -4.14 4.77
CA HIS A 253 -17.78 -5.14 5.08
C HIS A 253 -17.38 -6.57 4.68
N ALA A 254 -16.13 -6.82 4.28
CA ALA A 254 -15.68 -8.14 3.90
C ALA A 254 -15.66 -9.09 5.11
N ASP A 255 -16.19 -10.30 4.92
CA ASP A 255 -16.08 -11.40 5.87
C ASP A 255 -15.00 -12.36 5.40
N ILE A 256 -13.80 -12.25 5.99
CA ILE A 256 -12.63 -13.01 5.61
C ILE A 256 -12.09 -13.72 6.86
N PRO A 257 -12.13 -15.07 6.91
CA PRO A 257 -11.56 -15.84 8.02
C PRO A 257 -10.15 -15.38 8.44
N GLY A 258 -10.00 -15.03 9.71
CA GLY A 258 -8.73 -14.56 10.28
C GLY A 258 -8.45 -13.07 10.11
N TYR A 259 -9.38 -12.30 9.54
CA TYR A 259 -9.25 -10.85 9.35
C TYR A 259 -10.41 -10.10 10.00
N SER A 260 -10.13 -8.93 10.56
CA SER A 260 -11.10 -8.11 11.30
C SER A 260 -10.99 -6.62 10.92
N LEU A 261 -12.14 -5.95 10.83
CA LEU A 261 -12.17 -4.49 10.90
C LEU A 261 -12.01 -4.10 12.38
N GLU A 262 -10.85 -3.58 12.73
CA GLU A 262 -10.51 -3.25 14.12
C GLU A 262 -10.62 -1.76 14.42
N PHE A 263 -10.46 -0.91 13.40
CA PHE A 263 -10.56 0.53 13.56
C PHE A 263 -12.00 0.97 13.75
N ASP A 264 -12.24 1.77 14.79
CA ASP A 264 -13.58 2.09 15.27
C ASP A 264 -14.04 3.53 14.97
N TYR A 265 -13.18 4.31 14.31
CA TYR A 265 -13.44 5.69 13.89
C TYR A 265 -13.83 6.62 15.04
N GLY A 266 -13.42 6.33 16.29
CA GLY A 266 -13.72 7.12 17.48
C GLY A 266 -15.12 6.87 18.06
N PHE A 267 -15.87 5.89 17.55
CA PHE A 267 -17.24 5.60 17.98
C PHE A 267 -17.41 4.16 18.49
N GLY A 268 -16.33 3.45 18.80
CA GLY A 268 -16.37 2.05 19.25
C GLY A 268 -17.09 1.13 18.25
N GLU A 269 -17.79 0.12 18.75
CA GLU A 269 -18.49 -0.84 17.89
C GLU A 269 -19.53 -0.20 16.95
N GLN A 270 -20.12 0.94 17.33
CA GLN A 270 -21.03 1.67 16.44
C GLN A 270 -20.29 2.24 15.23
N GLY A 271 -19.07 2.75 15.41
CA GLY A 271 -18.26 3.27 14.32
C GLY A 271 -17.83 2.18 13.33
N LYS A 272 -17.47 1.00 13.83
CA LYS A 272 -17.20 -0.17 12.98
C LYS A 272 -18.40 -0.56 12.13
N GLU A 273 -19.60 -0.59 12.73
CA GLU A 273 -20.82 -0.95 12.02
C GLU A 273 -21.20 0.11 10.99
N MET A 274 -21.09 1.39 11.32
CA MET A 274 -21.29 2.48 10.36
C MET A 274 -20.31 2.38 9.19
N ALA A 275 -19.03 2.09 9.44
CA ALA A 275 -18.02 1.93 8.40
C ALA A 275 -18.32 0.74 7.47
N LYS A 276 -18.80 -0.38 8.02
CA LYS A 276 -19.27 -1.53 7.21
C LYS A 276 -20.44 -1.14 6.31
N ILE A 277 -21.46 -0.50 6.87
CA ILE A 277 -22.65 -0.08 6.12
C ILE A 277 -22.26 0.93 5.04
N ALA A 278 -21.48 1.96 5.38
CA ALA A 278 -21.02 2.97 4.43
C ALA A 278 -20.21 2.36 3.29
N GLY A 279 -19.28 1.45 3.61
CA GLY A 279 -18.50 0.71 2.60
C GLY A 279 -19.38 -0.16 1.70
N ALA A 280 -20.37 -0.85 2.26
CA ALA A 280 -21.32 -1.65 1.47
C ALA A 280 -22.18 -0.79 0.55
N VAL A 281 -22.60 0.41 0.99
CA VAL A 281 -23.34 1.36 0.15
C VAL A 281 -22.46 1.92 -0.97
N ALA A 282 -21.21 2.28 -0.67
CA ALA A 282 -20.28 2.82 -1.65
C ALA A 282 -19.95 1.83 -2.77
N ASP A 283 -19.82 0.54 -2.45
CA ASP A 283 -19.50 -0.51 -3.42
C ASP A 283 -20.68 -0.92 -4.32
N ASN A 284 -21.91 -0.48 -4.00
CA ASN A 284 -23.13 -0.77 -4.78
C ASN A 284 -23.53 0.38 -5.72
N LYS A 285 -22.77 1.48 -5.74
CA LYS A 285 -22.96 2.60 -6.68
C LYS A 285 -22.12 2.39 -7.94
#